data_AF-A0A061SGT1-F1
#
_entry.id   AF-A0A061SGT1-F1
#
_cell.length_a   1.000
_cell.length_b   1.000
_cell.length_c   1.000
_cell.angle_alpha   90.00
_cell.angle_beta   90.00
_cell.angle_gamma   90.00
#
_symmetry.space_group_name_H-M   'P 1'
#
loop_
_entity.id
_entity.type
_entity.pdbx_description
1 polymer ?
#
loop_
_entity_poly.entity_id
_entity_poly.type
_entity_poly.pdbx_seq_one_letter_code
_entity_poly.pdbx_strand_id
1 'polypeptide(L)'
;PPPLQLLDSASASHEDHFRGADEEVARILQVQKNFYAVLKVTASHPKAVMRRNYESLMGALSALDSSRADVQEATAAVNLAYGTLTNAMKKRLYDKYLQDCQVCLSSGQSYALWEEEQIRNPPAVPYWAAKVLGLPGGGLMLLCVCFPVTLLCLVLLALLVMITLPLRWCYCCCGKRKKLPDRSFSDGRYGQELETATLGKLSPRRMDAVS
;
A
#
# COMPACT_ATOMS: atom_id res chain seq x y z
N PRO A 1 0.48 3.69 24.03
CA PRO A 1 -0.24 3.70 22.73
C PRO A 1 -0.70 2.27 22.41
N PRO A 2 -1.99 2.00 22.13
CA PRO A 2 -2.44 0.64 21.88
C PRO A 2 -1.98 0.14 20.49
N PRO A 3 -1.88 -1.19 20.30
CA PRO A 3 -1.35 -1.79 19.08
C PRO A 3 -2.40 -1.79 17.95
N LEU A 4 -1.94 -1.53 16.73
CA LEU A 4 -2.73 -1.64 15.49
C LEU A 4 -2.97 -3.11 15.12
N GLN A 5 -3.85 -3.79 15.84
CA GLN A 5 -4.44 -5.07 15.42
C GLN A 5 -5.93 -5.09 15.78
N LEU A 6 -6.77 -4.56 14.89
CA LEU A 6 -8.19 -4.92 14.71
C LEU A 6 -8.82 -3.99 13.67
N LEU A 7 -8.58 -4.27 12.40
CA LEU A 7 -9.38 -3.75 11.28
C LEU A 7 -9.26 -4.70 10.09
N ASP A 8 -9.49 -5.99 10.36
CA ASP A 8 -9.55 -7.06 9.34
C ASP A 8 -10.94 -7.73 9.33
N SER A 9 -11.99 -6.97 9.65
CA SER A 9 -13.37 -7.46 9.74
C SER A 9 -14.38 -6.40 9.32
N ALA A 10 -14.19 -5.81 8.14
CA ALA A 10 -15.22 -4.97 7.52
C ALA A 10 -15.07 -4.95 6.00
N SER A 11 -15.05 -6.12 5.37
CA SER A 11 -15.42 -6.27 3.97
C SER A 11 -16.95 -6.26 3.84
N ALA A 12 -17.58 -5.10 4.09
CA ALA A 12 -19.00 -4.89 3.82
C ALA A 12 -19.28 -3.39 3.57
N SER A 13 -19.89 -3.09 2.42
CA SER A 13 -20.40 -1.78 1.93
C SER A 13 -19.39 -0.64 1.75
N HIS A 14 -18.79 -0.56 0.56
CA HIS A 14 -17.98 0.55 0.06
C HIS A 14 -18.85 1.74 -0.41
N GLU A 15 -19.80 2.18 0.42
CA GLU A 15 -20.65 3.36 0.26
C GLU A 15 -20.72 4.06 1.62
N ASP A 16 -19.58 4.58 2.09
CA ASP A 16 -19.59 5.53 3.20
C ASP A 16 -20.24 6.82 2.69
N HIS A 17 -21.56 6.90 2.80
CA HIS A 17 -22.28 8.16 2.69
C HIS A 17 -21.61 9.17 3.63
N PHE A 18 -21.10 10.25 3.05
CA PHE A 18 -20.61 11.41 3.79
C PHE A 18 -21.74 11.88 4.69
N ARG A 19 -21.67 11.52 5.97
CA ARG A 19 -22.64 11.92 6.99
C ARG A 19 -22.52 13.43 7.11
N GLY A 20 -23.49 14.19 6.60
CA GLY A 20 -23.61 15.65 6.74
C GLY A 20 -22.37 16.47 6.36
N ALA A 21 -22.52 17.46 5.48
CA ALA A 21 -21.38 18.30 5.10
C ALA A 21 -20.66 18.97 6.31
N ASP A 22 -21.40 19.36 7.34
CA ASP A 22 -20.84 19.95 8.58
C ASP A 22 -20.09 18.95 9.48
N GLU A 23 -20.59 17.71 9.60
CA GLU A 23 -19.91 16.67 10.41
C GLU A 23 -18.58 16.26 9.76
N GLU A 24 -18.53 16.22 8.43
CA GLU A 24 -17.31 15.95 7.69
C GLU A 24 -16.26 17.06 7.86
N VAL A 25 -16.67 18.33 7.93
CA VAL A 25 -15.75 19.45 8.23
C VAL A 25 -15.11 19.25 9.60
N ALA A 26 -15.90 18.97 10.64
CA ALA A 26 -15.39 18.72 11.99
C ALA A 26 -14.43 17.53 12.03
N ARG A 27 -14.74 16.45 11.30
CA ARG A 27 -13.85 15.27 11.19
C ARG A 27 -12.53 15.62 10.49
N ILE A 28 -12.58 16.36 9.38
CA ILE A 28 -11.38 16.72 8.61
C ILE A 28 -10.43 17.53 9.48
N LEU A 29 -10.93 18.50 10.24
CA LEU A 29 -10.12 19.32 11.15
C LEU A 29 -9.46 18.48 12.26
N GLN A 30 -10.15 17.49 12.80
CA GLN A 30 -9.57 16.57 13.79
C GLN A 30 -8.47 15.68 13.21
N VAL A 31 -8.62 15.26 11.95
CA VAL A 31 -7.78 14.24 11.31
C VAL A 31 -6.78 14.84 10.31
N GLN A 32 -6.67 16.17 10.21
CA GLN A 32 -5.83 16.88 9.24
C GLN A 32 -4.34 16.47 9.23
N LYS A 33 -3.85 15.88 10.33
CA LYS A 33 -2.49 15.34 10.43
C LYS A 33 -2.27 14.08 9.59
N ASN A 34 -3.33 13.31 9.29
CA ASN A 34 -3.28 12.07 8.54
C ASN A 34 -4.02 12.21 7.19
N PHE A 35 -3.27 12.39 6.11
CA PHE A 35 -3.80 12.60 4.76
C PHE A 35 -4.57 11.40 4.21
N TYR A 36 -4.22 10.19 4.62
CA TYR A 36 -4.96 8.97 4.26
C TYR A 36 -6.36 8.99 4.87
N ALA A 37 -6.46 9.37 6.14
CA ALA A 37 -7.74 9.41 6.84
C ALA A 37 -8.60 10.62 6.44
N VAL A 38 -8.01 11.76 6.05
CA VAL A 38 -8.75 12.89 5.46
C VAL A 38 -9.55 12.45 4.22
N LEU A 39 -8.89 11.74 3.29
CA LEU A 39 -9.47 11.27 2.03
C LEU A 39 -10.23 9.93 2.16
N LYS A 40 -10.28 9.33 3.35
CA LYS A 40 -10.85 8.00 3.61
C LYS A 40 -10.27 6.94 2.68
N VAL A 41 -8.94 6.94 2.50
CA VAL A 41 -8.21 5.99 1.65
C VAL A 41 -7.06 5.35 2.40
N THR A 42 -6.73 4.11 2.04
CA THR A 42 -5.53 3.39 2.49
C THR A 42 -4.39 3.53 1.47
N ALA A 43 -3.16 3.22 1.90
CA ALA A 43 -1.98 3.31 1.04
C ALA A 43 -2.04 2.38 -0.19
N SER A 44 -2.85 1.31 -0.13
CA SER A 44 -3.02 0.31 -1.19
C SER A 44 -4.02 0.72 -2.27
N HIS A 45 -4.86 1.74 -2.05
CA HIS A 45 -5.85 2.13 -3.05
C HIS A 45 -5.22 2.76 -4.30
N PRO A 46 -5.82 2.52 -5.48
CA PRO A 46 -5.37 3.14 -6.72
C PRO A 46 -5.76 4.61 -6.79
N LYS A 47 -5.04 5.39 -7.60
CA LYS A 47 -5.28 6.84 -7.79
C LYS A 47 -6.71 7.18 -8.20
N ALA A 48 -7.38 6.30 -8.94
CA ALA A 48 -8.77 6.51 -9.36
C ALA A 48 -9.74 6.61 -8.16
N VAL A 49 -9.53 5.80 -7.12
CA VAL A 49 -10.36 5.83 -5.89
C VAL A 49 -10.07 7.10 -5.10
N MET A 50 -8.81 7.50 -4.99
CA MET A 50 -8.41 8.75 -4.33
C MET A 50 -9.06 9.97 -4.98
N ARG A 51 -9.08 10.01 -6.33
CA ARG A 51 -9.72 11.07 -7.09
C ARG A 51 -11.23 11.11 -6.86
N ARG A 52 -11.91 9.98 -6.90
CA ARG A 52 -13.36 9.90 -6.66
C ARG A 52 -13.73 10.40 -5.26
N ASN A 53 -12.98 9.99 -4.24
CA ASN A 53 -13.21 10.43 -2.86
C ASN A 53 -12.95 11.93 -2.69
N TYR A 54 -11.88 12.45 -3.32
CA TYR A 54 -11.58 13.88 -3.35
C TYR A 54 -12.71 14.70 -3.99
N GLU A 55 -13.18 14.30 -5.18
CA GLU A 55 -14.27 14.99 -5.89
C GLU A 55 -15.56 14.98 -5.06
N SER A 56 -15.86 13.87 -4.39
CA SER A 56 -17.04 13.77 -3.51
C SER A 56 -16.94 14.67 -2.27
N LEU A 57 -15.77 14.74 -1.63
CA LEU A 57 -15.53 15.62 -0.49
C LEU A 57 -15.61 17.09 -0.90
N MET A 58 -14.97 17.45 -2.01
CA MET A 58 -15.01 18.82 -2.53
C MET A 58 -16.42 19.23 -2.94
N GLY A 59 -17.22 18.32 -3.51
CA GLY A 59 -18.63 18.55 -3.78
C GLY A 59 -19.41 18.90 -2.51
N ALA A 60 -19.24 18.12 -1.44
CA ALA A 60 -19.89 18.36 -0.15
C ALA A 60 -19.45 19.69 0.49
N LEU A 61 -18.16 20.03 0.44
CA LEU A 61 -17.62 21.28 0.98
C LEU A 61 -18.05 22.50 0.17
N SER A 62 -18.14 22.38 -1.16
CA SER A 62 -18.60 23.47 -2.05
C SER A 62 -20.08 23.80 -1.90
N ALA A 63 -20.87 22.87 -1.38
CA ALA A 63 -22.29 23.11 -1.06
C ALA A 63 -22.48 23.93 0.22
N LEU A 64 -21.44 24.06 1.05
CA LEU A 64 -21.43 24.89 2.24
C LEU A 64 -20.99 26.32 1.92
N ASP A 65 -21.30 27.25 2.83
CA ASP A 65 -20.87 28.63 2.69
C ASP A 65 -19.34 28.75 2.81
N SER A 66 -18.70 29.11 1.69
CA SER A 66 -17.26 29.34 1.58
C SER A 66 -16.75 30.50 2.44
N SER A 67 -17.64 31.32 2.98
CA SER A 67 -17.30 32.44 3.88
C SER A 67 -16.91 31.96 5.28
N ARG A 68 -17.25 30.71 5.65
CA ARG A 68 -16.89 30.16 6.95
C ARG A 68 -15.42 29.72 6.97
N ALA A 69 -14.71 30.13 8.02
CA ALA A 69 -13.27 29.86 8.17
C ALA A 69 -12.95 28.36 8.31
N ASP A 70 -13.83 27.60 8.98
CA ASP A 70 -13.70 26.15 9.17
C ASP A 70 -13.79 25.37 7.85
N VAL A 71 -14.71 25.78 6.96
CA VAL A 71 -14.86 25.20 5.62
C VAL A 71 -13.64 25.51 4.76
N GLN A 72 -13.10 26.73 4.83
CA GLN A 72 -11.87 27.10 4.11
C GLN A 72 -10.67 26.27 4.57
N GLU A 73 -10.51 26.09 5.88
CA GLU A 73 -9.42 25.29 6.45
C GLU A 73 -9.54 23.81 6.08
N ALA A 74 -10.75 23.24 6.20
CA ALA A 74 -11.01 21.86 5.78
C ALA A 74 -10.76 21.65 4.27
N THR A 75 -11.18 22.61 3.44
CA THR A 75 -10.94 22.59 1.99
C THR A 75 -9.44 22.65 1.68
N ALA A 76 -8.70 23.52 2.37
CA ALA A 76 -7.24 23.61 2.22
C ALA A 76 -6.55 22.28 2.63
N ALA A 77 -7.00 21.65 3.71
CA ALA A 77 -6.47 20.38 4.18
C ALA A 77 -6.74 19.23 3.17
N VAL A 78 -7.94 19.16 2.59
CA VAL A 78 -8.28 18.16 1.56
C VAL A 78 -7.45 18.36 0.29
N ASN A 79 -7.28 19.60 -0.16
CA ASN A 79 -6.43 19.93 -1.32
C ASN A 79 -4.97 19.54 -1.09
N LEU A 80 -4.43 19.84 0.10
CA LEU A 80 -3.07 19.49 0.48
C LEU A 80 -2.87 17.97 0.52
N ALA A 81 -3.82 17.24 1.11
CA ALA A 81 -3.80 15.79 1.20
C ALA A 81 -3.81 15.17 -0.21
N TYR A 82 -4.72 15.60 -1.08
CA TYR A 82 -4.81 15.07 -2.44
C TYR A 82 -3.58 15.41 -3.28
N GLY A 83 -3.06 16.63 -3.19
CA GLY A 83 -1.83 17.05 -3.88
C GLY A 83 -0.59 16.24 -3.45
N THR A 84 -0.50 15.91 -2.16
CA THR A 84 0.59 15.10 -1.60
C THR A 84 0.49 13.64 -2.04
N LEU A 85 -0.70 13.03 -1.95
CA LEU A 85 -0.88 11.61 -2.28
C LEU A 85 -0.88 11.32 -3.79
N THR A 86 -1.25 12.27 -4.64
CA THR A 86 -1.29 12.09 -6.10
C THR A 86 0.12 12.09 -6.72
N ASN A 87 1.03 12.89 -6.15
CA ASN A 87 2.41 12.95 -6.58
C ASN A 87 3.21 11.78 -5.96
N ALA A 88 3.77 10.93 -6.82
CA ALA A 88 4.47 9.72 -6.38
C ALA A 88 5.67 10.01 -5.47
N MET A 89 6.38 11.13 -5.69
CA MET A 89 7.52 11.51 -4.86
C MET A 89 7.05 11.99 -3.48
N LYS A 90 6.06 12.88 -3.43
CA LYS A 90 5.49 13.39 -2.18
C LYS A 90 4.82 12.29 -1.36
N LYS A 91 4.10 11.37 -2.00
CA LYS A 91 3.54 10.18 -1.34
C LYS A 91 4.63 9.34 -0.66
N ARG A 92 5.76 9.09 -1.33
CA ARG A 92 6.88 8.34 -0.75
C ARG A 92 7.49 9.06 0.46
N LEU A 93 7.67 10.38 0.38
CA LEU A 93 8.14 11.18 1.51
C LEU A 93 7.15 11.15 2.66
N TYR A 94 5.85 11.24 2.38
CA TYR A 94 4.79 11.14 3.37
C TYR A 94 4.74 9.76 4.04
N ASP A 95 4.91 8.68 3.28
CA ASP A 95 4.98 7.32 3.81
C ASP A 95 6.20 7.15 4.73
N LYS A 96 7.35 7.76 4.37
CA LYS A 96 8.54 7.80 5.23
C LYS A 96 8.30 8.60 6.51
N TYR A 97 7.64 9.76 6.40
CA TYR A 97 7.23 10.54 7.56
C TYR A 97 6.36 9.72 8.53
N LEU A 98 5.41 8.94 8.03
CA LEU A 98 4.59 8.07 8.88
C LEU A 98 5.42 6.98 9.58
N GLN A 99 6.44 6.44 8.91
CA GLN A 99 7.38 5.48 9.52
C GLN A 99 8.25 6.15 10.60
N ASP A 100 8.81 7.33 10.32
CA ASP A 100 9.62 8.09 11.25
C ASP A 100 8.79 8.55 12.47
N CYS A 101 7.51 8.87 12.26
CA CYS A 101 6.55 9.20 13.32
C CYS A 101 6.26 8.04 14.26
N GLN A 102 6.32 6.81 13.77
CA GLN A 102 6.13 5.62 14.60
C GLN A 102 7.35 5.30 15.45
N VAL A 103 8.56 5.66 14.99
CA VAL A 103 9.82 5.20 15.59
C VAL A 103 10.51 6.27 16.46
N CYS A 104 10.49 7.55 16.08
CA CYS A 104 11.39 8.54 16.70
C CYS A 104 10.79 9.93 16.99
N LEU A 105 9.62 10.29 16.47
CA LEU A 105 9.10 11.63 16.67
C LEU A 105 8.30 11.76 17.96
N SER A 106 8.73 12.70 18.80
CA SER A 106 7.90 13.32 19.83
C SER A 106 6.59 13.75 19.16
N SER A 107 5.50 13.08 19.55
CA SER A 107 4.14 13.22 19.05
C SER A 107 3.73 14.68 18.84
N GLY A 108 3.86 15.23 17.61
CA GLY A 108 3.40 16.59 17.34
C GLY A 108 3.96 17.32 16.12
N GLN A 109 5.12 16.94 15.56
CA GLN A 109 5.66 17.64 14.39
C GLN A 109 4.73 17.48 13.18
N SER A 110 4.44 18.56 12.46
CA SER A 110 3.63 18.53 11.24
C SER A 110 4.46 18.02 10.05
N TYR A 111 3.80 17.43 9.05
CA TYR A 111 4.47 16.94 7.84
C TYR A 111 5.30 18.04 7.15
N ALA A 112 4.80 19.27 7.08
CA ALA A 112 5.51 20.39 6.47
C ALA A 112 6.85 20.70 7.17
N LEU A 113 6.84 20.73 8.51
CA LEU A 113 8.06 20.96 9.29
C LEU A 113 9.05 19.78 9.17
N TRP A 114 8.54 18.56 9.06
CA TRP A 114 9.40 17.39 8.81
C TRP A 114 9.98 17.42 7.39
N GLU A 115 9.21 17.83 6.38
CA GLU A 115 9.66 17.95 4.99
C GLU A 115 10.78 19.00 4.87
N GLU A 116 10.63 20.15 5.53
CA GLU A 116 11.66 21.18 5.63
C GLU A 116 12.96 20.64 6.28
N GLU A 117 12.84 19.83 7.32
CA GLU A 117 14.00 19.22 7.98
C GLU A 117 14.71 18.20 7.08
N GLN A 118 13.99 17.47 6.24
CA GLN A 118 14.60 16.56 5.24
C GLN A 118 15.29 17.33 4.10
N ILE A 119 14.79 18.52 3.75
CA ILE A 119 15.46 19.40 2.77
C ILE A 119 16.73 19.99 3.40
N ARG A 120 16.67 20.40 4.67
CA ARG A 120 17.81 20.95 5.42
C ARG A 120 18.88 19.89 5.71
N ASN A 121 18.46 18.67 6.05
CA ASN A 121 19.33 17.52 6.27
C ASN A 121 19.07 16.48 5.17
N PRO A 122 19.61 16.69 3.95
CA PRO A 122 19.44 15.74 2.88
C PRO A 122 19.94 14.35 3.34
N PRO A 123 19.30 13.27 2.90
CA PRO A 123 19.70 11.92 3.27
C PRO A 123 21.19 11.75 3.00
N ALA A 124 21.91 11.20 3.98
CA ALA A 124 23.35 11.07 3.93
C ALA A 124 23.77 10.33 2.65
N VAL A 125 24.21 11.11 1.65
CA VAL A 125 24.83 10.57 0.44
C VAL A 125 26.08 9.83 0.92
N PRO A 126 26.31 8.59 0.47
CA PRO A 126 27.48 7.85 0.92
C PRO A 126 28.74 8.66 0.61
N TYR A 127 29.70 8.64 1.54
CA TYR A 127 30.86 9.54 1.51
C TYR A 127 31.63 9.53 0.18
N TRP A 128 31.65 8.39 -0.52
CA TRP A 128 32.29 8.24 -1.82
C TRP A 128 31.56 9.05 -2.90
N ALA A 129 30.23 9.08 -2.87
CA ALA A 129 29.42 9.81 -3.83
C ALA A 129 29.58 11.32 -3.62
N ALA A 130 29.54 11.78 -2.37
CA ALA A 130 29.80 13.18 -2.02
C ALA A 130 31.19 13.65 -2.49
N LYS A 131 32.23 12.83 -2.32
CA LYS A 131 33.58 13.14 -2.83
C LYS A 131 33.65 13.21 -4.35
N VAL A 132 33.00 12.30 -5.06
CA VAL A 132 33.01 12.28 -6.54
C VAL A 132 32.20 13.45 -7.11
N LEU A 133 31.03 13.75 -6.54
CA LEU A 133 30.17 14.87 -6.96
C LEU A 133 30.78 16.25 -6.63
N GLY A 134 31.65 16.34 -5.63
CA GLY A 134 32.34 17.58 -5.25
C GLY A 134 33.48 18.00 -6.19
N LEU A 135 33.92 17.13 -7.12
CA LEU A 135 34.96 17.48 -8.09
C LEU A 135 34.34 18.24 -9.28
N PRO A 136 34.99 19.30 -9.79
CA PRO A 136 34.56 19.93 -11.04
C PRO A 136 34.60 18.90 -12.18
N GLY A 137 33.45 18.60 -12.76
CA GLY A 137 33.31 17.53 -13.77
C GLY A 137 33.15 16.11 -13.21
N GLY A 138 33.01 15.94 -11.90
CA GLY A 138 32.81 14.65 -11.25
C GLY A 138 31.56 13.90 -11.73
N GLY A 139 30.49 14.63 -12.03
CA GLY A 139 29.29 14.06 -12.67
C GLY A 139 29.58 13.50 -14.08
N LEU A 140 30.44 14.16 -14.85
CA LEU A 140 30.85 13.69 -16.18
C LEU A 140 31.77 12.46 -16.08
N MET A 141 32.67 12.45 -15.10
CA MET A 141 33.51 11.27 -14.81
C MET A 141 32.67 10.07 -14.38
N LEU A 142 31.70 10.28 -13.49
CA LEU A 142 30.76 9.24 -13.08
C LEU A 142 29.94 8.73 -14.28
N LEU A 143 29.49 9.63 -15.17
CA LEU A 143 28.79 9.26 -16.39
C LEU A 143 29.69 8.43 -17.32
N CYS A 144 30.94 8.84 -17.55
CA CYS A 144 31.90 8.12 -18.39
C CYS A 144 32.26 6.73 -17.86
N VAL A 145 32.21 6.50 -16.54
CA VAL A 145 32.45 5.19 -15.93
C VAL A 145 31.18 4.36 -15.88
N CYS A 146 30.05 4.95 -15.51
CA CYS A 146 28.78 4.23 -15.42
C CYS A 146 28.24 3.85 -16.79
N PHE A 147 28.41 4.67 -17.82
CA PHE A 147 27.93 4.41 -19.18
C PHE A 147 28.45 3.10 -19.80
N PRO A 148 29.76 2.80 -19.82
CA PRO A 148 30.24 1.52 -20.34
C PRO A 148 29.81 0.34 -19.47
N VAL A 149 29.71 0.51 -18.15
CA VAL A 149 29.25 -0.55 -17.24
C VAL A 149 27.77 -0.86 -17.46
N THR A 150 26.91 0.16 -17.62
CA THR A 150 25.49 -0.05 -17.93
C THR A 150 25.30 -0.63 -19.32
N LEU A 151 26.11 -0.22 -20.30
CA LEU A 151 26.10 -0.78 -21.65
C LEU A 151 26.52 -2.25 -21.65
N LEU A 152 27.57 -2.62 -20.88
CA LEU A 152 27.98 -4.00 -20.69
C LEU A 152 26.88 -4.84 -20.03
N CYS A 153 26.24 -4.34 -18.98
CA CYS A 153 25.10 -5.01 -18.34
C CYS A 153 23.92 -5.20 -19.30
N LEU A 154 23.62 -4.21 -20.14
CA LEU A 154 22.58 -4.30 -21.16
C LEU A 154 22.91 -5.37 -22.22
N VAL A 155 24.16 -5.42 -22.68
CA VAL A 155 24.61 -6.47 -23.63
C VAL A 155 24.48 -7.85 -23.00
N LEU A 156 24.90 -8.01 -21.74
CA LEU A 156 24.82 -9.28 -21.02
C LEU A 156 23.37 -9.72 -20.80
N LEU A 157 22.48 -8.77 -20.46
CA LEU A 157 21.04 -9.01 -20.41
C LEU A 157 20.46 -9.41 -21.78
N ALA A 158 20.86 -8.73 -22.85
CA ALA A 158 20.42 -9.05 -24.20
C ALA A 158 20.86 -10.45 -24.63
N LEU A 159 22.09 -10.85 -24.31
CA LEU A 159 22.58 -12.22 -24.54
C LEU A 159 21.77 -13.26 -23.75
N LEU A 160 21.48 -13.01 -22.47
CA LEU A 160 20.62 -13.87 -21.66
C LEU A 160 19.20 -14.00 -22.26
N VAL A 161 18.62 -12.89 -22.71
CA VAL A 161 17.31 -12.90 -23.39
C VAL A 161 17.41 -13.69 -24.70
N MET A 162 18.44 -13.46 -25.51
CA MET A 162 18.67 -14.18 -26.77
C MET A 162 18.86 -15.69 -26.57
N ILE A 163 19.47 -16.13 -25.47
CA ILE A 163 19.62 -17.55 -25.11
C ILE A 163 18.30 -18.14 -24.57
N THR A 164 17.54 -17.35 -23.80
CA THR A 164 16.29 -17.82 -23.18
C THR A 164 15.08 -17.78 -24.11
N LEU A 165 15.09 -16.93 -25.14
CA LEU A 165 14.05 -16.88 -26.18
C LEU A 165 13.87 -18.19 -26.96
N PRO A 166 14.91 -18.86 -27.50
CA PRO A 166 14.75 -20.12 -28.19
C PRO A 166 14.32 -21.24 -27.23
N LEU A 167 14.78 -21.21 -25.97
CA LEU A 167 14.29 -22.14 -24.94
C LEU A 167 12.80 -21.93 -24.70
N ARG A 168 12.34 -20.69 -24.52
CA ARG A 168 10.94 -20.35 -24.34
C ARG A 168 10.10 -20.71 -25.57
N TRP A 169 10.62 -20.50 -26.77
CA TRP A 169 10.01 -20.95 -28.02
C TRP A 169 9.91 -22.47 -28.06
N CYS A 170 10.96 -23.19 -27.69
CA CYS A 170 11.00 -24.65 -27.65
C CYS A 170 10.03 -25.20 -26.59
N TYR A 171 9.94 -24.60 -25.39
CA TYR A 171 8.94 -24.95 -24.39
C TYR A 171 7.50 -24.64 -24.84
N CYS A 172 7.28 -23.54 -25.58
CA CYS A 172 5.95 -23.22 -26.13
C CYS A 172 5.55 -24.08 -27.33
N CYS A 173 6.49 -24.51 -28.17
CA CYS A 173 6.24 -25.35 -29.34
C CYS A 173 6.23 -26.85 -29.02
N CYS A 174 7.07 -27.32 -28.09
CA CYS A 174 7.13 -28.72 -27.64
C CYS A 174 6.25 -29.00 -26.40
N GLY A 175 5.81 -27.97 -25.66
CA GLY A 175 4.89 -28.10 -24.52
C GLY A 175 3.43 -28.37 -24.88
N LYS A 176 3.06 -28.35 -26.17
CA LYS A 176 1.69 -28.65 -26.64
C LYS A 176 1.32 -30.14 -26.67
N ARG A 177 2.12 -31.04 -26.08
CA ARG A 177 1.71 -32.45 -25.87
C ARG A 177 2.14 -33.01 -24.52
N LYS A 178 1.53 -32.49 -23.45
CA LYS A 178 0.97 -33.36 -22.42
C LYS A 178 -0.42 -32.85 -22.12
N LYS A 179 -1.42 -33.37 -22.86
CA LYS A 179 -2.76 -33.49 -22.29
C LYS A 179 -2.55 -34.15 -20.93
N LEU A 180 -2.75 -33.41 -19.84
CA LEU A 180 -3.12 -34.09 -18.60
C LEU A 180 -4.34 -34.94 -18.98
N PRO A 181 -4.36 -36.23 -18.63
CA PRO A 181 -5.56 -37.03 -18.84
C PRO A 181 -6.69 -36.30 -18.12
N ASP A 182 -7.74 -36.00 -18.89
CA ASP A 182 -9.04 -35.59 -18.40
C ASP A 182 -9.47 -36.63 -17.38
N ARG A 183 -9.29 -36.31 -16.09
CA ARG A 183 -9.92 -37.03 -15.00
C ARG A 183 -11.17 -36.25 -14.58
N SER A 184 -11.98 -35.93 -15.58
CA SER A 184 -13.41 -35.75 -15.41
C SER A 184 -14.05 -37.14 -15.34
N PHE A 185 -13.77 -37.84 -14.24
CA PHE A 185 -14.66 -38.90 -13.75
C PHE A 185 -15.18 -38.41 -12.41
N SER A 186 -16.49 -38.15 -12.40
CA SER A 186 -17.31 -37.95 -11.22
C SER A 186 -16.82 -38.75 -10.03
N ASP A 187 -16.58 -38.10 -8.91
CA ASP A 187 -17.30 -38.47 -7.71
C ASP A 187 -17.38 -37.28 -6.76
N GLY A 188 -18.60 -36.78 -6.58
CA GLY A 188 -18.94 -36.07 -5.36
C GLY A 188 -18.87 -37.04 -4.18
N ARG A 189 -18.60 -36.49 -3.00
CA ARG A 189 -18.25 -37.16 -1.73
C ARG A 189 -16.78 -37.56 -1.67
N TYR A 190 -16.02 -36.78 -0.91
CA TYR A 190 -15.23 -37.23 0.26
C TYR A 190 -14.46 -36.01 0.74
N GLY A 191 -14.95 -35.40 1.81
CA GLY A 191 -14.38 -34.18 2.37
C GLY A 191 -15.31 -33.40 3.30
N GLN A 192 -16.39 -34.02 3.78
CA GLN A 192 -17.21 -33.53 4.88
C GLN A 192 -17.43 -34.67 5.89
N GLU A 193 -16.35 -35.32 6.30
CA GLU A 193 -16.33 -36.23 7.47
C GLU A 193 -14.95 -36.15 8.13
N LEU A 194 -14.60 -34.98 8.68
CA LEU A 194 -13.50 -34.87 9.65
C LEU A 194 -13.84 -33.92 10.81
N GLU A 195 -15.12 -33.82 11.17
CA GLU A 195 -15.59 -33.21 12.41
C GLU A 195 -16.83 -33.98 12.89
N THR A 196 -16.63 -35.17 13.45
CA THR A 196 -17.58 -35.84 14.39
C THR A 196 -16.98 -37.04 15.11
N ALA A 197 -15.75 -37.47 14.81
CA ALA A 197 -15.11 -38.62 15.45
C ALA A 197 -14.30 -38.28 16.72
N THR A 198 -14.72 -37.31 17.52
CA THR A 198 -14.17 -37.06 18.88
C THR A 198 -15.25 -36.62 19.86
N LEU A 199 -16.38 -37.33 19.94
CA LEU A 199 -17.21 -37.33 21.14
C LEU A 199 -18.22 -38.49 21.10
N GLY A 200 -18.06 -39.44 22.02
CA GLY A 200 -19.16 -40.33 22.42
C GLY A 200 -19.01 -41.81 22.08
N LYS A 201 -18.16 -42.51 22.83
CA LYS A 201 -18.38 -43.95 23.14
C LYS A 201 -17.72 -44.33 24.47
N LEU A 202 -18.20 -43.75 25.55
CA LEU A 202 -18.18 -44.41 26.86
C LEU A 202 -19.58 -44.94 27.11
N SER A 203 -19.70 -46.25 26.92
CA SER A 203 -20.89 -47.05 27.20
C SER A 203 -21.16 -47.08 28.71
N PRO A 204 -22.40 -46.77 29.18
CA PRO A 204 -22.83 -47.11 30.52
C PRO A 204 -23.35 -48.55 30.54
N ARG A 205 -22.61 -49.41 31.23
CA ARG A 205 -23.01 -50.79 31.55
C ARG A 205 -24.06 -50.74 32.66
N ARG A 206 -25.32 -50.97 32.29
CA ARG A 206 -26.45 -51.19 33.19
C ARG A 206 -26.64 -52.71 33.36
N MET A 207 -26.43 -53.22 34.56
CA MET A 207 -27.02 -54.44 35.14
C MET A 207 -26.91 -54.24 36.66
N ASP A 208 -27.96 -53.76 37.31
CA ASP A 208 -29.09 -54.52 37.88
C ASP A 208 -28.82 -54.92 39.33
N ALA A 209 -29.71 -54.42 40.18
CA ALA A 209 -29.83 -54.75 41.58
C ALA A 209 -30.40 -56.17 41.73
N VAL A 210 -29.87 -56.94 42.68
CA VAL A 210 -30.62 -57.96 43.42
C VAL A 210 -30.09 -58.01 44.84
N SER A 211 -31.04 -57.78 45.76
CA SER A 211 -31.21 -58.17 47.17
C SER A 211 -30.02 -58.62 48.01
#